data_AF-A0A6N2HL24-F1
#
_entry.id   AF-A0A6N2HL24-F1
#
_cell.length_a   1.000
_cell.length_b   1.000
_cell.length_c   1.000
_cell.angle_alpha   90.00
_cell.angle_beta   90.00
_cell.angle_gamma   90.00
#
_symmetry.space_group_name_H-M   'P 1'
#
loop_
_entity.id
_entity.type
_entity.pdbx_description
1 polymer ?
#
loop_
_entity_poly.entity_id
_entity_poly.type
_entity_poly.pdbx_seq_one_letter_code
_entity_poly.pdbx_strand_id
1 'polypeptide(L)' 'MRTSEITAGMLVRTNLADTELPEGSVGEVVTVHEDPGAGIDIRFGDGPLMNILDHGLDPAPRP' A
#
# COMPACT_ATOMS: atom_id res chain seq x y z
N MET A 1 6.97 -16.13 -3.68
CA MET A 1 7.74 -14.95 -3.27
C MET A 1 7.75 -13.96 -4.43
N ARG A 2 6.85 -12.97 -4.41
CA ARG A 2 6.96 -11.79 -5.28
C ARG A 2 7.70 -10.74 -4.45
N THR A 3 9.02 -10.64 -4.62
CA THR A 3 9.83 -9.60 -3.99
C THR A 3 9.81 -8.39 -4.91
N SER A 4 8.68 -7.70 -4.96
CA SER A 4 8.66 -6.33 -5.46
C SER A 4 8.79 -5.45 -4.23
N GLU A 5 9.99 -4.92 -4.00
CA GLU A 5 10.25 -4.00 -2.90
C GLU A 5 9.36 -2.77 -3.08
N ILE A 6 8.34 -2.66 -2.23
CA ILE A 6 7.50 -1.47 -2.15
C ILE A 6 8.39 -0.35 -1.59
N THR A 7 8.36 0.81 -2.25
CA THR A 7 9.19 1.97 -1.89
C THR A 7 8.33 3.23 -1.84
N ALA A 8 8.78 4.26 -1.10
CA ALA A 8 8.10 5.54 -1.05
C ALA A 8 8.01 6.19 -2.46
N GLY A 9 6.86 6.80 -2.76
CA GLY A 9 6.50 7.35 -4.07
C GLY A 9 5.96 6.32 -5.06
N MET A 10 5.90 5.04 -4.70
CA MET A 10 5.33 4.00 -5.55
C MET A 10 3.81 3.97 -5.46
N LEU A 11 3.14 3.71 -6.59
CA LEU A 11 1.72 3.38 -6.58
C LEU A 11 1.51 1.91 -6.24
N VAL A 12 0.60 1.65 -5.32
CA VAL A 12 0.22 0.31 -4.87
C VAL A 12 -1.30 0.16 -4.91
N ARG A 13 -1.74 -1.09 -4.96
CA ARG A 13 -3.14 -1.48 -5.01
C ARG A 13 -3.44 -2.36 -3.80
N THR A 14 -4.55 -2.12 -3.09
CA THR A 14 -5.03 -3.07 -2.08
C THR A 14 -5.38 -4.41 -2.72
N ASN A 15 -4.93 -5.51 -2.13
CA ASN A 15 -5.22 -6.88 -2.60
C ASN A 15 -6.12 -7.68 -1.65
N LEU A 16 -6.55 -7.03 -0.56
CA LEU A 16 -7.49 -7.55 0.42
C LEU A 16 -8.70 -6.61 0.45
N ALA A 17 -9.90 -7.19 0.53
CA ALA A 17 -11.11 -6.44 0.83
C ALA A 17 -11.21 -6.22 2.34
N ASP A 18 -11.09 -4.96 2.77
CA ASP A 18 -11.49 -4.52 4.10
C ASP A 18 -12.79 -3.69 4.00
N THR A 19 -13.56 -3.61 5.07
CA THR A 19 -14.82 -2.86 5.15
C THR A 19 -14.60 -1.37 4.83
N GLU A 20 -13.42 -0.83 5.15
CA GLU A 20 -13.06 0.58 4.92
C GLU A 20 -12.23 0.79 3.65
N LEU A 21 -11.67 -0.28 3.08
CA LEU A 21 -10.77 -0.24 1.93
C LEU A 21 -11.14 -1.34 0.93
N PRO A 22 -11.91 -1.01 -0.12
CA PRO A 22 -12.23 -1.95 -1.18
C PRO A 22 -10.95 -2.53 -1.81
N GLU A 23 -10.96 -3.82 -2.13
CA GLU A 23 -9.92 -4.44 -2.94
C GLU A 23 -9.79 -3.69 -4.27
N GLY A 24 -8.56 -3.46 -4.73
CA GLY A 24 -8.29 -2.74 -5.97
C GLY A 24 -8.12 -1.23 -5.80
N SER A 25 -8.25 -0.69 -4.58
CA SER A 25 -8.02 0.73 -4.30
C SER A 25 -6.56 1.08 -4.53
N VAL A 26 -6.31 2.13 -5.32
CA VAL A 26 -4.96 2.60 -5.67
C VAL A 26 -4.55 3.74 -4.74
N GLY A 27 -3.38 3.61 -4.14
CA GLY A 27 -2.79 4.63 -3.29
C GLY A 27 -1.30 4.82 -3.57
N GLU A 28 -0.76 5.93 -3.09
CA GLU A 28 0.67 6.25 -3.14
C GLU A 28 1.32 5.89 -1.80
N VAL A 29 2.45 5.20 -1.87
CA VAL A 29 3.27 4.90 -0.69
C VAL A 29 3.97 6.17 -0.25
N VAL A 30 3.79 6.55 1.01
CA VAL A 30 4.38 7.75 1.59
C VAL A 30 5.59 7.37 2.44
N THR A 31 5.43 6.34 3.26
CA THR A 31 6.48 5.83 4.16
C THR A 31 6.43 4.31 4.18
N VAL A 32 7.61 3.69 4.11
CA VAL A 32 7.79 2.26 4.37
C VAL A 32 8.52 2.14 5.70
N HIS A 33 7.91 1.49 6.68
CA HIS A 33 8.54 1.26 7.98
C HIS A 33 9.39 -0.01 7.92
N GLU A 34 10.62 0.04 8.44
CA GLU A 34 11.56 -1.09 8.39
C GLU A 34 11.27 -2.15 9.48
N ASP A 35 10.50 -1.77 10.49
CA ASP A 35 10.14 -2.66 11.60
C ASP A 35 9.14 -3.74 11.16
N PRO A 36 9.38 -5.03 11.48
CA PRO A 36 8.45 -6.10 11.17
C PRO A 36 7.06 -5.84 11.75
N GLY A 37 6.05 -5.77 10.88
CA GLY A 37 4.67 -5.52 11.27
C GLY A 37 4.28 -4.05 11.45
N ALA A 38 5.19 -3.10 11.22
CA ALA A 38 4.87 -1.67 11.25
C ALA A 38 4.10 -1.18 10.01
N GLY A 39 4.03 -2.00 8.96
CA GLY A 39 3.24 -1.70 7.76
C GLY A 39 3.81 -0.58 6.89
N ILE A 40 2.97 -0.05 6.03
CA ILE A 40 3.29 0.93 4.99
C ILE A 40 2.23 2.02 5.03
N ASP A 41 2.66 3.28 5.14
CA ASP A 41 1.74 4.41 5.12
C ASP A 41 1.39 4.77 3.67
N ILE A 42 0.11 4.73 3.35
CA ILE A 42 -0.42 4.94 2.01
C ILE A 42 -1.41 6.10 2.03
N ARG A 43 -1.29 6.97 1.03
CA ARG A 43 -2.26 8.03 0.75
C ARG A 43 -3.17 7.61 -0.40
N PHE A 44 -4.47 7.58 -0.13
CA PHE A 44 -5.49 7.34 -1.14
C PHE A 44 -6.11 8.67 -1.56
N GLY A 45 -5.81 9.12 -2.79
CA GLY A 45 -6.23 10.44 -3.28
C GLY A 45 -5.78 11.58 -2.36
N ASP A 46 -6.67 12.53 -2.09
CA ASP A 46 -6.44 13.64 -1.14
C ASP A 46 -6.85 13.29 0.32
N GLY A 47 -7.07 12.00 0.59
CA GLY A 47 -7.52 11.51 1.89
C GLY A 47 -6.42 11.42 2.96
N PRO A 48 -6.77 10.94 4.17
CA PRO A 48 -5.81 10.69 5.23
C PRO A 48 -4.84 9.56 4.84
N LEU A 49 -3.71 9.50 5.55
CA LEU A 49 -2.80 8.36 5.48
C LEU A 49 -3.41 7.16 6.20
N MET A 50 -3.30 5.99 5.58
CA MET A 50 -3.66 4.72 6.18
C MET A 50 -2.44 3.83 6.24
N ASN A 51 -2.22 3.19 7.38
CA ASN A 51 -1.16 2.21 7.55
C ASN A 51 -1.68 0.82 7.17
N ILE A 52 -1.07 0.20 6.17
CA ILE A 52 -1.46 -1.11 5.64
C ILE A 52 -0.26 -2.04 5.66
N LEU A 53 -0.46 -3.28 6.09
CA LEU A 53 0.59 -4.29 6.06
C LEU A 53 0.99 -4.65 4.62
N ASP A 54 2.27 -4.94 4.42
CA ASP A 54 2.89 -5.25 3.14
C ASP A 54 2.13 -6.30 2.30
N HIS A 55 1.64 -7.37 2.94
CA HIS A 55 0.91 -8.46 2.28
C HIS A 55 -0.49 -8.07 1.81
N GLY A 56 -1.04 -6.96 2.31
CA GLY A 56 -2.30 -6.37 1.88
C GLY A 56 -2.19 -5.54 0.59
N LEU A 57 -1.00 -5.47 0.00
CA LEU A 57 -0.66 -4.56 -1.08
C LEU A 57 0.02 -5.29 -2.23
N ASP A 58 -0.45 -5.00 -3.44
CA ASP A 58 0.23 -5.35 -4.66
C ASP A 58 0.86 -4.09 -5.28
N PRO A 59 2.06 -4.17 -5.87
CA PRO A 59 2.55 -3.18 -6.81
C PRO A 59 1.49 -2.83 -7.86
N ALA A 60 1.11 -1.56 -7.99
CA ALA A 60 0.28 -1.15 -9.11
C ALA A 60 1.15 -1.22 -10.39
N PRO A 61 0.66 -1.82 -11.49
CA PRO A 61 1.39 -1.81 -12.74
C PRO A 61 1.65 -0.36 -13.16
N ARG A 62 2.90 -0.05 -13.49
CA ARG A 62 3.23 1.25 -14.09
C ARG A 62 2.53 1.36 -15.46
N PRO A 63 1.93 2.51 -15.80
CA PRO A 63 1.35 2.73 -17.12
C PRO A 63 2.38 2.61 -18.24
#